data_AF-A0A8B7QIL7-F1
#
_entry.id   AF-A0A8B7QIL7-F1
#
_cell.length_a   1.000
_cell.length_b   1.000
_cell.length_c   1.000
_cell.angle_alpha   90.00
_cell.angle_beta   90.00
_cell.angle_gamma   90.00
#
_symmetry.space_group_name_H-M   'P 1'
#
loop_
_entity.id
_entity.type
_entity.pdbx_description
1 polymer ?
#
loop_
_entity_poly.entity_id
_entity_poly.type
_entity_poly.pdbx_seq_one_letter_code
_entity_poly.pdbx_strand_id
1 'polypeptide(L)'
;MALTLSSPEVLASTVAVLEDVFQILGFESCQRREASVQEFLGELTGFRKQLDAHGGPMGCALVALVALSGQLRQPQQLVRELSRCGALRGCPKVFLLLSSTPGGAPKPRAFLTELGELCRRCSHWSLLQLLTEVFCRMAEESSGATYCPVLRSSLRGALCLGDVKPWRPKPEPSFSAQYDLSGTRAALLLSVMLDRPGAQHDVKALRDLCQALGFETTLRTDPTAQAFQEEVAQFRKQLDTHRGPVSCALVALMAHGGPQGQLLGADGQEVQPEALVQELNCCGALRGRPKIFLIQACRGGHRDAGMGLIALPWFWRWLQAPPAIPSYADILQIHVDAQGSSSSGFTPGNSDILTVYAATEGCVAYRDEKKGSDFIQTLVEVLRTDPRGDLLELLTEVNRQMCELDVLGPDCDERRKACLEIHSSLRRRLCLQA
;
A
#
# COMPACT_ATOMS: atom_id res chain seq x y z
N MET A 1 13.82 -1.33 -17.34
CA MET A 1 13.16 -0.70 -18.53
C MET A 1 11.95 0.09 -18.09
N ALA A 2 11.58 1.17 -18.80
CA ALA A 2 10.41 1.99 -18.50
C ALA A 2 9.47 2.13 -19.72
N LEU A 3 8.17 2.26 -19.46
CA LEU A 3 7.11 2.48 -20.45
C LEU A 3 6.22 3.64 -20.01
N THR A 4 5.99 4.59 -20.90
CA THR A 4 4.96 5.62 -20.76
C THR A 4 3.82 5.34 -21.72
N LEU A 5 2.62 5.14 -21.17
CA LEU A 5 1.36 5.09 -21.91
C LEU A 5 0.58 6.37 -21.64
N SER A 6 0.35 7.18 -22.66
CA SER A 6 -0.39 8.44 -22.55
C SER A 6 -1.62 8.45 -23.44
N SER A 7 -2.73 8.97 -22.92
CA SER A 7 -3.89 9.28 -23.77
C SER A 7 -3.59 10.50 -24.66
N PRO A 8 -4.14 10.60 -25.89
CA PRO A 8 -3.84 11.69 -26.82
C PRO A 8 -4.14 13.10 -26.29
N GLU A 9 -5.03 13.21 -25.30
CA GLU A 9 -5.48 14.47 -24.71
C GLU A 9 -4.49 15.03 -23.66
N VAL A 10 -3.43 14.29 -23.33
CA VAL A 10 -2.42 14.70 -22.35
C VAL A 10 -1.43 15.68 -22.95
N LEU A 11 -1.07 16.73 -22.20
CA LEU A 11 -0.06 17.70 -22.62
C LEU A 11 1.32 17.03 -22.80
N ALA A 12 1.94 17.24 -23.96
CA ALA A 12 3.27 16.74 -24.28
C ALA A 12 4.36 17.18 -23.27
N SER A 13 4.18 18.35 -22.66
CA SER A 13 5.10 18.85 -21.62
C SER A 13 5.08 18.02 -20.34
N THR A 14 3.95 17.43 -19.95
CA THR A 14 3.86 16.51 -18.80
C THR A 14 4.64 15.23 -19.09
N VAL A 15 4.53 14.71 -20.32
CA VAL A 15 5.25 13.51 -20.75
C VAL A 15 6.76 13.74 -20.81
N ALA A 16 7.20 14.92 -21.27
CA ALA A 16 8.62 15.27 -21.30
C ALA A 16 9.25 15.32 -19.89
N VAL A 17 8.55 15.89 -18.90
CA VAL A 17 9.03 15.90 -17.50
C VAL A 17 9.11 14.48 -16.92
N LEU A 18 8.15 13.63 -17.25
CA LEU A 18 8.15 12.23 -16.83
C LEU A 18 9.37 11.46 -17.38
N GLU A 19 9.72 11.69 -18.65
CA GLU A 19 10.90 11.08 -19.27
C GLU A 19 12.21 11.55 -18.60
N ASP A 20 12.32 12.82 -18.22
CA ASP A 20 13.46 13.34 -17.43
C ASP A 20 13.56 12.61 -16.07
N VAL A 21 12.42 12.43 -15.38
CA VAL A 21 12.39 11.66 -14.11
C VAL A 21 12.88 10.22 -14.32
N PHE A 22 12.51 9.56 -15.42
CA PHE A 22 12.97 8.18 -15.68
C PHE A 22 14.47 8.10 -15.89
N GLN A 23 15.05 9.09 -16.58
CA GLN A 23 16.50 9.16 -16.76
C GLN A 23 17.20 9.39 -15.42
N ILE A 24 16.68 10.29 -14.58
CA ILE A 24 17.20 10.55 -13.23
C ILE A 24 17.14 9.29 -12.36
N LEU A 25 16.09 8.48 -12.48
CA LEU A 25 15.94 7.21 -11.78
C LEU A 25 16.81 6.06 -12.33
N GLY A 26 17.60 6.31 -13.38
CA GLY A 26 18.56 5.35 -13.93
C GLY A 26 17.96 4.33 -14.91
N PHE A 27 16.81 4.63 -15.53
CA PHE A 27 16.24 3.73 -16.55
C PHE A 27 16.94 3.89 -17.90
N GLU A 28 17.67 2.85 -18.33
CA GLU A 28 18.44 2.84 -19.58
C GLU A 28 17.60 2.91 -20.87
N SER A 29 16.36 2.42 -20.81
CA SER A 29 15.43 2.38 -21.95
C SER A 29 14.06 2.88 -21.50
N CYS A 30 13.61 3.98 -22.10
CA CYS A 30 12.27 4.52 -21.97
C CYS A 30 11.53 4.38 -23.32
N GLN A 31 10.39 3.70 -23.32
CA GLN A 31 9.49 3.66 -24.47
C GLN A 31 8.29 4.56 -24.20
N ARG A 32 7.86 5.32 -25.20
CA ARG A 32 6.62 6.09 -25.18
C ARG A 32 5.64 5.53 -26.19
N ARG A 33 4.39 5.34 -25.78
CA ARG A 33 3.28 4.96 -26.66
C ARG A 33 2.07 5.82 -26.35
N GLU A 34 1.48 6.36 -27.40
CA GLU A 34 0.23 7.10 -27.32
C GLU A 34 -0.90 6.16 -27.77
N ALA A 35 -1.91 5.98 -26.93
CA ALA A 35 -3.00 5.05 -27.17
C ALA A 35 -4.25 5.48 -26.39
N SER A 36 -5.43 5.01 -26.79
CA SER A 36 -6.62 5.19 -25.97
C SER A 36 -6.51 4.36 -24.68
N VAL A 37 -7.20 4.78 -23.60
CA VAL A 37 -7.17 4.05 -22.31
C VAL A 37 -7.66 2.60 -22.45
N GLN A 38 -8.54 2.33 -23.41
CA GLN A 38 -9.01 0.97 -23.72
C GLN A 38 -7.91 0.08 -24.30
N GLU A 39 -6.93 0.67 -24.99
CA GLU A 39 -5.82 -0.04 -25.64
C GLU A 39 -4.61 -0.22 -24.70
N PHE A 40 -4.57 0.46 -23.56
CA PHE A 40 -3.45 0.39 -22.61
C PHE A 40 -3.10 -1.05 -22.21
N LEU A 41 -4.11 -1.91 -22.05
CA LEU A 41 -3.87 -3.32 -21.73
C LEU A 41 -3.15 -4.06 -22.87
N GLY A 42 -3.52 -3.78 -24.13
CA GLY A 42 -2.87 -4.35 -25.30
C GLY A 42 -1.42 -3.87 -25.44
N GLU A 43 -1.18 -2.58 -25.23
CA GLU A 43 0.16 -2.00 -25.25
C GLU A 43 1.05 -2.58 -24.14
N LEU A 44 0.52 -2.70 -22.93
CA LEU A 44 1.22 -3.31 -21.81
C LEU A 44 1.51 -4.79 -22.05
N THR A 45 0.59 -5.52 -22.71
CA THR A 45 0.81 -6.91 -23.14
C THR A 45 2.01 -7.00 -24.10
N GLY A 46 2.10 -6.06 -25.05
CA GLY A 46 3.24 -5.97 -25.97
C GLY A 46 4.55 -5.69 -25.25
N PHE A 47 4.55 -4.75 -24.30
CA PHE A 47 5.71 -4.43 -23.48
C PHE A 47 6.15 -5.61 -22.59
N ARG A 48 5.21 -6.33 -21.98
CA ARG A 48 5.50 -7.56 -21.23
C ARG A 48 6.23 -8.59 -22.09
N LYS A 49 5.74 -8.85 -23.30
CA LYS A 49 6.39 -9.79 -24.23
C LYS A 49 7.81 -9.36 -24.59
N GLN A 50 8.07 -8.06 -24.72
CA GLN A 50 9.42 -7.52 -24.94
C GLN A 50 10.32 -7.73 -23.72
N LEU A 51 9.81 -7.51 -22.51
CA LEU A 51 10.56 -7.79 -21.27
C LEU A 51 10.94 -9.26 -21.16
N ASP A 52 10.00 -10.17 -21.41
CA ASP A 52 10.26 -11.62 -21.40
C ASP A 52 11.27 -12.04 -22.48
N ALA A 53 11.28 -11.36 -23.62
CA ALA A 53 12.22 -11.61 -24.72
C ALA A 53 13.62 -11.01 -24.51
N HIS A 54 13.80 -10.08 -23.56
CA HIS A 54 15.08 -9.38 -23.37
C HIS A 54 16.22 -10.32 -22.96
N GLY A 55 15.94 -11.42 -22.27
CA GLY A 55 16.91 -12.47 -21.93
C GLY A 55 18.00 -12.09 -20.91
N GLY A 56 18.16 -10.80 -20.58
CA GLY A 56 19.08 -10.28 -19.55
C GLY A 56 18.43 -10.08 -18.18
N PRO A 57 19.24 -9.90 -17.11
CA PRO A 57 18.75 -9.63 -15.76
C PRO A 57 18.04 -8.27 -15.69
N MET A 58 16.84 -8.25 -15.11
CA MET A 58 16.05 -7.03 -14.91
C MET A 58 16.04 -6.63 -13.43
N GLY A 59 16.48 -5.40 -13.13
CA GLY A 59 16.39 -4.86 -11.77
C GLY A 59 14.97 -4.44 -11.38
N CYS A 60 14.29 -3.70 -12.26
CA CYS A 60 12.89 -3.30 -12.09
C CYS A 60 12.25 -2.89 -13.44
N ALA A 61 10.92 -2.82 -13.44
CA ALA A 61 10.16 -2.18 -14.51
C ALA A 61 9.29 -1.05 -13.96
N LEU A 62 9.21 0.05 -14.70
CA LEU A 62 8.35 1.18 -14.36
C LEU A 62 7.39 1.47 -15.52
N VAL A 63 6.10 1.53 -15.22
CA VAL A 63 5.04 1.85 -16.17
C VAL A 63 4.31 3.10 -15.70
N ALA A 64 4.38 4.17 -16.48
CA ALA A 64 3.54 5.34 -16.27
C ALA A 64 2.31 5.31 -17.15
N LEU A 65 1.15 5.51 -16.54
CA LEU A 65 -0.14 5.61 -17.16
C LEU A 65 -0.62 7.04 -16.98
N VAL A 66 -0.74 7.79 -18.08
CA VAL A 66 -1.14 9.19 -18.07
C VAL A 66 -2.43 9.34 -18.86
N ALA A 67 -3.51 9.74 -18.19
CA ALA A 67 -4.82 9.91 -18.83
C ALA A 67 -5.63 11.01 -18.15
N LEU A 68 -6.83 11.30 -18.66
CA LEU A 68 -7.73 12.25 -18.01
C LEU A 68 -8.33 11.68 -16.72
N SER A 69 -8.66 12.57 -15.79
CA SER A 69 -9.29 12.22 -14.51
C SER A 69 -10.52 11.34 -14.70
N GLY A 70 -10.59 10.25 -13.94
CA GLY A 70 -11.68 9.28 -13.99
C GLY A 70 -11.63 8.27 -15.14
N GLN A 71 -10.58 8.26 -15.98
CA GLN A 71 -10.41 7.23 -17.02
C GLN A 71 -9.62 6.00 -16.53
N LEU A 72 -8.68 6.17 -15.59
CA LEU A 72 -7.85 5.08 -15.03
C LEU A 72 -8.57 4.28 -13.92
N ARG A 73 -9.81 3.85 -14.15
CA ARG A 73 -10.65 3.26 -13.08
C ARG A 73 -10.28 1.82 -12.68
N GLN A 74 -9.55 1.08 -13.50
CA GLN A 74 -9.25 -0.34 -13.25
C GLN A 74 -7.79 -0.70 -13.49
N PRO A 75 -6.85 -0.14 -12.70
CA PRO A 75 -5.43 -0.45 -12.87
C PRO A 75 -5.08 -1.89 -12.50
N GLN A 76 -5.96 -2.60 -11.79
CA GLN A 76 -5.72 -3.99 -11.37
C GLN A 76 -5.53 -4.95 -12.55
N GLN A 77 -6.22 -4.72 -13.68
CA GLN A 77 -6.00 -5.55 -14.88
C GLN A 77 -4.60 -5.35 -15.46
N LEU A 78 -4.09 -4.12 -15.43
CA LEU A 78 -2.76 -3.77 -15.90
C LEU A 78 -1.68 -4.35 -14.98
N VAL A 79 -1.88 -4.26 -13.66
CA VAL A 79 -1.03 -4.91 -12.66
C VAL A 79 -0.97 -6.41 -12.88
N ARG A 80 -2.13 -7.07 -13.05
CA ARG A 80 -2.22 -8.51 -13.34
C ARG A 80 -1.44 -8.87 -14.59
N GLU A 81 -1.52 -8.05 -15.62
CA GLU A 81 -0.83 -8.32 -16.88
C GLU A 81 0.70 -8.28 -16.73
N LEU A 82 1.25 -7.25 -16.06
CA LEU A 82 2.69 -7.17 -15.83
C LEU A 82 3.19 -8.18 -14.79
N SER A 83 2.34 -8.58 -13.84
CA SER A 83 2.66 -9.61 -12.83
C SER A 83 2.90 -10.99 -13.46
N ARG A 84 2.40 -11.23 -14.68
CA ARG A 84 2.66 -12.46 -15.44
C ARG A 84 4.03 -12.47 -16.14
N CYS A 85 4.78 -11.37 -16.11
CA CYS A 85 6.09 -11.26 -16.73
C CYS A 85 7.09 -12.19 -16.01
N GLY A 86 7.62 -13.17 -16.73
CA GLY A 86 8.64 -14.09 -16.22
C GLY A 86 9.94 -13.36 -15.86
N ALA A 87 10.32 -12.37 -16.67
CA ALA A 87 11.54 -11.56 -16.46
C ALA A 87 11.49 -10.66 -15.21
N LEU A 88 10.30 -10.40 -14.66
CA LEU A 88 10.11 -9.55 -13.46
C LEU A 88 9.73 -10.35 -12.21
N ARG A 89 9.91 -11.67 -12.21
CA ARG A 89 9.65 -12.49 -11.01
C ARG A 89 10.64 -12.15 -9.90
N GLY A 90 10.11 -11.73 -8.76
CA GLY A 90 10.91 -11.24 -7.64
C GLY A 90 11.51 -9.85 -7.85
N CYS A 91 11.19 -9.17 -8.96
CA CYS A 91 11.66 -7.82 -9.25
C CYS A 91 10.52 -6.81 -9.09
N PRO A 92 10.83 -5.58 -8.60
CA PRO A 92 9.86 -4.50 -8.46
C PRO A 92 9.18 -4.09 -9.77
N LYS A 93 7.86 -3.89 -9.67
CA LYS A 93 6.96 -3.42 -10.72
C LYS A 93 6.33 -2.11 -10.24
N VAL A 94 6.82 -1.00 -10.76
CA VAL A 94 6.40 0.34 -10.36
C VAL A 94 5.37 0.88 -11.36
N PHE A 95 4.24 1.36 -10.87
CA PHE A 95 3.18 1.99 -11.64
C PHE A 95 2.99 3.43 -11.20
N LEU A 96 3.14 4.38 -12.12
CA LEU A 96 2.80 5.79 -11.91
C LEU A 96 1.45 6.06 -12.59
N LEU A 97 0.40 6.31 -11.81
CA LEU A 97 -0.94 6.60 -12.33
C LEU A 97 -1.18 8.09 -12.20
N LEU A 98 -1.02 8.79 -13.32
CA LEU A 98 -1.08 10.24 -13.38
C LEU A 98 -2.38 10.67 -14.06
N SER A 99 -3.30 11.26 -13.31
CA SER A 99 -4.52 11.79 -13.90
C SER A 99 -4.48 13.30 -14.04
N SER A 100 -4.82 13.79 -15.24
CA SER A 100 -4.82 15.20 -15.59
C SER A 100 -6.24 15.73 -15.77
N THR A 101 -6.50 16.99 -15.38
CA THR A 101 -7.74 17.69 -15.72
C THR A 101 -7.57 18.50 -17.00
N PRO A 102 -8.58 18.54 -17.89
CA PRO A 102 -8.54 19.44 -19.05
C PRO A 102 -8.44 20.90 -18.58
N GLY A 103 -7.40 21.62 -19.00
CA GLY A 103 -7.22 23.05 -18.71
C GLY A 103 -6.88 23.44 -17.27
N GLY A 104 -6.65 22.48 -16.36
CA GLY A 104 -6.27 22.74 -14.97
C GLY A 104 -4.76 22.88 -14.76
N ALA A 105 -4.35 23.46 -13.62
CA ALA A 105 -2.94 23.49 -13.22
C ALA A 105 -2.35 22.07 -13.21
N PRO A 106 -1.12 21.86 -13.73
CA PRO A 106 -0.60 20.53 -13.98
C PRO A 106 -0.12 19.89 -12.66
N LYS A 107 -1.05 19.37 -11.84
CA LYS A 107 -0.74 18.70 -10.56
C LYS A 107 0.23 17.51 -10.72
N PRO A 108 0.09 16.64 -11.74
CA PRO A 108 1.09 15.62 -11.99
C PRO A 108 2.48 16.18 -12.30
N ARG A 109 2.56 17.37 -12.92
CA ARG A 109 3.84 18.01 -13.21
C ARG A 109 4.52 18.52 -11.94
N ALA A 110 3.78 19.12 -11.01
CA ALA A 110 4.32 19.53 -9.71
C ALA A 110 4.90 18.31 -8.96
N PHE A 111 4.13 17.22 -8.88
CA PHE A 111 4.59 15.95 -8.31
C PHE A 111 5.87 15.44 -8.97
N LEU A 112 5.91 15.35 -10.31
CA LEU A 112 7.09 14.87 -11.03
C LEU A 112 8.31 15.77 -10.88
N THR A 113 8.09 17.09 -10.78
CA THR A 113 9.18 18.06 -10.60
C THR A 113 9.83 17.90 -9.22
N GLU A 114 9.02 17.82 -8.15
CA GLU A 114 9.51 17.55 -6.79
C GLU A 114 10.20 16.19 -6.69
N LEU A 115 9.61 15.15 -7.29
CA LEU A 115 10.21 13.81 -7.32
C LEU A 115 11.57 13.85 -8.02
N GLY A 116 11.67 14.50 -9.18
CA GLY A 116 12.92 14.67 -9.91
C GLY A 116 13.98 15.43 -9.11
N GLU A 117 13.61 16.52 -8.42
CA GLU A 117 14.53 17.26 -7.56
C GLU A 117 15.06 16.40 -6.40
N LEU A 118 14.16 15.73 -5.68
CA LEU A 118 14.52 14.89 -4.54
C LEU A 118 15.37 13.69 -4.96
N CYS A 119 15.09 13.06 -6.11
CA CYS A 119 15.92 11.96 -6.61
C CYS A 119 17.37 12.41 -6.90
N ARG A 120 17.56 13.64 -7.40
CA ARG A 120 18.91 14.20 -7.63
C ARG A 120 19.64 14.53 -6.32
N ARG A 121 18.91 15.02 -5.31
CA ARG A 121 19.48 15.46 -4.01
C ARG A 121 19.72 14.30 -3.03
N CYS A 122 18.83 13.32 -3.02
CA CYS A 122 18.75 12.24 -2.05
C CYS A 122 18.81 10.86 -2.73
N SER A 123 19.79 10.65 -3.62
CA SER A 123 19.91 9.42 -4.42
C SER A 123 20.05 8.13 -3.59
N HIS A 124 20.46 8.23 -2.33
CA HIS A 124 20.62 7.09 -1.41
C HIS A 124 19.32 6.69 -0.69
N TRP A 125 18.27 7.49 -0.80
CA TRP A 125 16.98 7.20 -0.14
C TRP A 125 16.24 6.10 -0.90
N SER A 126 15.45 5.32 -0.16
CA SER A 126 14.48 4.43 -0.81
C SER A 126 13.38 5.26 -1.48
N LEU A 127 12.75 4.70 -2.51
CA LEU A 127 11.64 5.32 -3.22
C LEU A 127 10.47 5.62 -2.28
N LEU A 128 10.24 4.80 -1.24
CA LEU A 128 9.24 5.07 -0.21
C LEU A 128 9.55 6.36 0.56
N GLN A 129 10.80 6.53 1.00
CA GLN A 129 11.25 7.74 1.71
C GLN A 129 11.14 8.99 0.81
N LEU A 130 11.57 8.88 -0.45
CA LEU A 130 11.44 9.95 -1.44
C LEU A 130 9.97 10.34 -1.64
N LEU A 131 9.07 9.37 -1.79
CA LEU A 131 7.64 9.63 -2.00
C LEU A 131 6.99 10.26 -0.77
N THR A 132 7.29 9.80 0.43
CA THR A 132 6.79 10.41 1.66
C THR A 132 7.23 11.88 1.78
N GLU A 133 8.47 12.19 1.40
CA GLU A 133 8.98 13.56 1.36
C GLU A 133 8.29 14.42 0.29
N VAL A 134 8.09 13.89 -0.92
CA VAL A 134 7.31 14.57 -1.97
C VAL A 134 5.90 14.89 -1.44
N PHE A 135 5.24 13.94 -0.78
CA PHE A 135 3.90 14.15 -0.24
C PHE A 135 3.87 15.21 0.85
N CYS A 136 4.94 15.31 1.66
CA CYS A 136 5.12 16.38 2.65
C CYS A 136 5.15 17.75 1.98
N ARG A 137 6.07 17.94 1.02
CA ARG A 137 6.28 19.22 0.33
C ARG A 137 5.05 19.67 -0.44
N MET A 138 4.42 18.74 -1.17
CA MET A 138 3.20 19.04 -1.91
C MET A 138 2.05 19.51 -1.00
N ALA A 139 1.98 19.00 0.22
CA ALA A 139 0.96 19.42 1.16
C ALA A 139 1.22 20.80 1.79
N GLU A 140 2.48 21.19 1.95
CA GLU A 140 2.87 22.51 2.46
C GLU A 140 2.65 23.63 1.42
N GLU A 141 2.86 23.33 0.14
CA GLU A 141 2.63 24.27 -0.97
C GLU A 141 1.14 24.50 -1.28
N SER A 142 0.30 23.49 -1.02
CA SER A 142 -1.13 23.61 -1.21
C SER A 142 -1.76 24.43 -0.07
N SER A 143 -2.15 25.68 -0.35
CA SER A 143 -2.87 26.58 0.58
C SER A 143 -4.33 26.16 0.85
N GLY A 144 -4.60 24.85 0.81
CA GLY A 144 -5.90 24.22 0.99
C GLY A 144 -5.77 22.70 0.81
N ALA A 145 -6.33 21.94 1.76
CA ALA A 145 -6.22 20.49 1.87
C ALA A 145 -6.99 19.70 0.79
N THR A 146 -6.66 19.90 -0.48
CA THR A 146 -7.47 19.38 -1.60
C THR A 146 -6.77 18.27 -2.39
N TYR A 147 -5.52 17.91 -2.07
CA TYR A 147 -4.76 16.94 -2.87
C TYR A 147 -3.65 16.25 -2.06
N CYS A 148 -3.70 14.92 -1.97
CA CYS A 148 -2.61 14.10 -1.45
C CYS A 148 -2.48 12.86 -2.36
N PRO A 149 -1.32 12.61 -2.97
CA PRO A 149 -1.11 11.36 -3.69
C PRO A 149 -1.24 10.16 -2.75
N VAL A 150 -1.58 9.00 -3.31
CA VAL A 150 -1.73 7.76 -2.56
C VAL A 150 -0.77 6.72 -3.09
N LEU A 151 0.03 6.18 -2.18
CA LEU A 151 0.91 5.05 -2.41
C LEU A 151 0.14 3.74 -2.16
N ARG A 152 0.33 2.73 -3.02
CA ARG A 152 -0.02 1.33 -2.73
C ARG A 152 1.21 0.45 -2.93
N SER A 153 1.55 -0.37 -1.95
CA SER A 153 2.78 -1.15 -1.94
C SER A 153 2.53 -2.59 -1.51
N SER A 154 3.17 -3.51 -2.21
CA SER A 154 3.37 -4.90 -1.82
C SER A 154 4.86 -5.28 -1.89
N LEU A 155 5.74 -4.27 -1.72
CA LEU A 155 7.19 -4.45 -1.71
C LEU A 155 7.63 -5.32 -0.52
N ARG A 156 8.67 -6.12 -0.72
CA ARG A 156 9.29 -6.98 0.30
C ARG A 156 10.65 -6.46 0.77
N GLY A 157 11.01 -5.25 0.39
CA GLY A 157 12.27 -4.61 0.72
C GLY A 157 12.33 -3.17 0.24
N ALA A 158 13.36 -2.45 0.69
CA ALA A 158 13.60 -1.08 0.24
C ALA A 158 13.96 -1.07 -1.25
N LEU A 159 13.23 -0.27 -2.02
CA LEU A 159 13.51 -0.02 -3.43
C LEU A 159 14.37 1.24 -3.56
N CYS A 160 15.67 1.07 -3.79
CA CYS A 160 16.57 2.16 -4.17
C CYS A 160 16.75 2.14 -5.69
N LEU A 161 16.61 3.30 -6.34
CA LEU A 161 16.77 3.44 -7.79
C LEU A 161 18.08 4.20 -8.07
N GLY A 162 18.84 3.78 -9.08
CA GLY A 162 20.17 4.30 -9.43
C GLY A 162 21.34 3.44 -8.92
N ASP A 163 22.57 3.86 -9.22
CA ASP A 163 23.84 3.18 -8.83
C ASP A 163 24.16 3.35 -7.33
N VAL A 164 23.23 2.93 -6.48
CA VAL A 164 23.39 2.94 -5.03
C VAL A 164 23.86 1.55 -4.61
N LYS A 165 25.06 1.46 -4.01
CA LYS A 165 25.46 0.21 -3.36
C LYS A 165 24.39 -0.17 -2.33
N PRO A 166 23.97 -1.44 -2.23
CA PRO A 166 22.99 -1.87 -1.23
C PRO A 166 23.57 -1.66 0.18
N TRP A 167 23.33 -0.47 0.70
CA TRP A 167 23.77 -0.02 2.00
C TRP A 167 22.53 0.00 2.88
N ARG A 168 22.56 -0.66 4.04
CA ARG A 168 21.51 -0.45 5.05
C ARG A 168 21.71 0.98 5.55
N PRO A 169 20.83 1.95 5.22
CA PRO A 169 21.01 3.30 5.71
C PRO A 169 20.89 3.24 7.23
N LYS A 170 21.86 3.82 7.96
CA LYS A 170 21.50 4.41 9.23
C LYS A 170 20.52 5.54 8.90
N PRO A 171 19.39 5.67 9.61
CA PRO A 171 18.45 6.76 9.36
C PRO A 171 19.17 8.09 9.64
N GLU A 172 19.60 8.76 8.58
CA GLU A 172 19.81 10.21 8.60
C GLU A 172 18.43 10.85 8.85
N PRO A 173 18.35 11.96 9.60
CA PRO A 173 17.07 12.64 9.79
C PRO A 173 16.54 13.06 8.41
N SER A 174 15.40 12.47 8.02
CA SER A 174 14.63 12.94 6.88
C SER A 174 14.34 14.43 7.06
N PHE A 175 14.36 15.19 5.96
CA PHE A 175 13.96 16.60 5.98
C PHE A 175 12.49 16.77 6.41
N SER A 176 11.64 15.75 6.24
CA SER A 176 10.30 15.68 6.84
C SER A 176 10.33 15.42 8.34
N ALA A 177 9.66 16.32 9.08
CA ALA A 177 9.39 16.16 10.50
C ALA A 177 8.57 14.89 10.77
N GLN A 178 8.94 14.12 11.79
CA GLN A 178 8.16 12.98 12.29
C GLN A 178 6.77 13.45 12.77
N TYR A 179 5.74 12.60 12.69
CA TYR A 179 4.47 12.87 13.35
C TYR A 179 4.68 13.02 14.87
N ASP A 180 4.16 14.11 15.42
CA ASP A 180 4.12 14.32 16.87
C ASP A 180 3.03 13.43 17.49
N LEU A 181 3.48 12.41 18.23
CA LEU A 181 2.65 11.44 18.92
C LEU A 181 2.49 11.72 20.43
N SER A 182 2.88 12.92 20.91
CA SER A 182 2.85 13.26 22.35
C SER A 182 1.45 13.35 22.97
N GLY A 183 0.41 13.52 22.15
CA GLY A 183 -0.98 13.51 22.58
C GLY A 183 -1.57 12.11 22.83
N THR A 184 -2.88 12.06 23.02
CA THR A 184 -3.62 10.81 23.23
C THR A 184 -3.58 9.94 21.97
N ARG A 185 -3.24 8.68 22.15
CA ARG A 185 -3.29 7.66 21.11
C ARG A 185 -4.46 6.73 21.41
N ALA A 186 -5.39 6.58 20.48
CA ALA A 186 -6.60 5.80 20.69
C ALA A 186 -6.68 4.63 19.70
N ALA A 187 -7.10 3.47 20.18
CA ALA A 187 -7.26 2.28 19.36
C ALA A 187 -8.67 1.70 19.45
N LEU A 188 -9.23 1.31 18.31
CA LEU A 188 -10.49 0.57 18.21
C LEU A 188 -10.23 -0.78 17.54
N LEU A 189 -10.54 -1.87 18.24
CA LEU A 189 -10.45 -3.23 17.70
C LEU A 189 -11.87 -3.77 17.50
N LEU A 190 -12.26 -4.02 16.25
CA LEU A 190 -13.53 -4.64 15.88
C LEU A 190 -13.23 -6.02 15.31
N SER A 191 -13.65 -7.07 16.02
CA SER A 191 -13.32 -8.45 15.67
C SER A 191 -14.53 -9.35 15.66
N VAL A 192 -14.89 -9.90 14.50
CA VAL A 192 -15.84 -11.02 14.43
C VAL A 192 -15.10 -12.29 14.86
N MET A 193 -15.55 -12.93 15.92
CA MET A 193 -14.91 -14.11 16.53
C MET A 193 -15.64 -15.40 16.17
N LEU A 194 -16.96 -15.31 15.94
CA LEU A 194 -17.81 -16.39 15.47
C LEU A 194 -17.22 -17.05 14.20
N ASP A 195 -17.13 -18.38 14.23
CA ASP A 195 -16.57 -19.21 13.15
C ASP A 195 -15.19 -18.76 12.66
N ARG A 196 -14.39 -18.16 13.56
CA ARG A 196 -13.02 -17.71 13.30
C ARG A 196 -12.03 -18.20 14.37
N PRO A 197 -11.83 -19.53 14.52
CA PRO A 197 -10.95 -20.09 15.55
C PRO A 197 -9.53 -19.51 15.46
N GLY A 198 -8.99 -19.01 16.55
CA GLY A 198 -7.67 -18.36 16.55
C GLY A 198 -7.73 -16.83 16.46
N ALA A 199 -8.89 -16.24 16.15
CA ALA A 199 -9.08 -14.78 16.22
C ALA A 199 -8.83 -14.23 17.63
N GLN A 200 -9.00 -15.05 18.68
CA GLN A 200 -8.65 -14.68 20.06
C GLN A 200 -7.16 -14.42 20.24
N HIS A 201 -6.29 -15.11 19.49
CA HIS A 201 -4.85 -14.87 19.54
C HIS A 201 -4.49 -13.54 18.88
N ASP A 202 -5.19 -13.15 17.81
CA ASP A 202 -5.02 -11.86 17.16
C ASP A 202 -5.49 -10.70 18.04
N VAL A 203 -6.68 -10.83 18.63
CA VAL A 203 -7.22 -9.84 19.58
C VAL A 203 -6.25 -9.66 20.76
N LYS A 204 -5.74 -10.76 21.32
CA LYS A 204 -4.77 -10.70 22.42
C LYS A 204 -3.48 -10.02 21.97
N ALA A 205 -2.91 -10.42 20.84
CA ALA A 205 -1.65 -9.89 20.34
C ALA A 205 -1.73 -8.37 20.05
N LEU A 206 -2.82 -7.92 19.42
CA LEU A 206 -3.05 -6.49 19.17
C LEU A 206 -3.32 -5.70 20.46
N ARG A 207 -4.08 -6.24 21.41
CA ARG A 207 -4.29 -5.58 22.70
C ARG A 207 -2.98 -5.40 23.45
N ASP A 208 -2.15 -6.44 23.51
CA ASP A 208 -0.85 -6.40 24.17
C ASP A 208 0.08 -5.39 23.46
N LEU A 209 0.06 -5.34 22.13
CA LEU A 209 0.82 -4.36 21.34
C LEU A 209 0.33 -2.93 21.59
N CYS A 210 -0.98 -2.67 21.49
CA CYS A 210 -1.56 -1.36 21.73
C CYS A 210 -1.24 -0.86 23.15
N GLN A 211 -1.29 -1.74 24.15
CA GLN A 211 -0.89 -1.40 25.52
C GLN A 211 0.60 -1.04 25.60
N ALA A 212 1.49 -1.82 24.98
CA ALA A 212 2.93 -1.53 24.96
C ALA A 212 3.24 -0.21 24.24
N LEU A 213 2.49 0.09 23.18
CA LEU A 213 2.55 1.34 22.43
C LEU A 213 1.67 2.45 23.05
N GLY A 214 1.16 2.28 24.28
CA GLY A 214 0.40 3.30 25.01
C GLY A 214 -0.81 3.87 24.28
N PHE A 215 -1.57 3.02 23.60
CA PHE A 215 -2.90 3.32 23.04
C PHE A 215 -4.02 3.02 24.05
N GLU A 216 -4.96 3.95 24.20
CA GLU A 216 -6.23 3.71 24.88
C GLU A 216 -7.12 2.83 23.97
N THR A 217 -7.30 1.56 24.35
CA THR A 217 -7.87 0.55 23.45
C THR A 217 -9.30 0.17 23.82
N THR A 218 -10.21 0.30 22.86
CA THR A 218 -11.59 -0.21 22.93
C THR A 218 -11.71 -1.46 22.06
N LEU A 219 -12.25 -2.55 22.61
CA LEU A 219 -12.51 -3.80 21.89
C LEU A 219 -14.01 -4.04 21.77
N ARG A 220 -14.47 -4.40 20.57
CA ARG A 220 -15.81 -4.95 20.31
C ARG A 220 -15.68 -6.26 19.57
N THR A 221 -16.39 -7.27 20.08
CA THR A 221 -16.44 -8.61 19.50
C THR A 221 -17.77 -8.85 18.83
N ASP A 222 -17.74 -9.60 17.73
CA ASP A 222 -18.91 -10.02 16.95
C ASP A 222 -19.84 -8.88 16.50
N PRO A 223 -19.31 -7.74 15.99
CA PRO A 223 -20.15 -6.71 15.44
C PRO A 223 -20.90 -7.21 14.19
N THR A 224 -22.17 -6.84 14.07
CA THR A 224 -22.91 -6.91 12.80
C THR A 224 -22.36 -5.89 11.80
N ALA A 225 -22.74 -5.99 10.52
CA ALA A 225 -22.33 -5.02 9.51
C ALA A 225 -22.74 -3.57 9.88
N GLN A 226 -23.93 -3.42 10.46
CA GLN A 226 -24.39 -2.12 11.00
C GLN A 226 -23.55 -1.68 12.21
N ALA A 227 -23.27 -2.59 13.14
CA ALA A 227 -22.46 -2.27 14.32
C ALA A 227 -21.02 -1.86 13.98
N PHE A 228 -20.43 -2.40 12.91
CA PHE A 228 -19.13 -1.91 12.39
C PHE A 228 -19.18 -0.40 12.10
N GLN A 229 -20.23 0.07 11.43
CA GLN A 229 -20.40 1.49 11.10
C GLN A 229 -20.66 2.33 12.35
N GLU A 230 -21.55 1.86 13.22
CA GLU A 230 -21.93 2.56 14.45
C GLU A 230 -20.75 2.73 15.41
N GLU A 231 -19.93 1.69 15.59
CA GLU A 231 -18.77 1.74 16.49
C GLU A 231 -17.68 2.66 15.96
N VAL A 232 -17.42 2.69 14.64
CA VAL A 232 -16.47 3.66 14.05
C VAL A 232 -17.01 5.09 14.16
N ALA A 233 -18.31 5.29 13.94
CA ALA A 233 -18.96 6.59 14.11
C ALA A 233 -18.93 7.07 15.57
N GLN A 234 -19.13 6.16 16.52
CA GLN A 234 -19.02 6.44 17.95
C GLN A 234 -17.59 6.76 18.35
N PHE A 235 -16.61 5.99 17.86
CA PHE A 235 -15.20 6.24 18.09
C PHE A 235 -14.78 7.62 17.57
N ARG A 236 -15.19 8.01 16.35
CA ARG A 236 -14.99 9.38 15.86
C ARG A 236 -15.53 10.42 16.84
N LYS A 237 -16.79 10.29 17.28
CA LYS A 237 -17.42 11.23 18.20
C LYS A 237 -16.68 11.33 19.53
N GLN A 238 -16.15 10.22 20.03
CA GLN A 238 -15.34 10.20 21.25
C GLN A 238 -14.03 10.99 21.07
N LEU A 239 -13.34 10.81 19.95
CA LEU A 239 -12.12 11.56 19.65
C LEU A 239 -12.37 13.06 19.47
N ASP A 240 -13.44 13.44 18.76
CA ASP A 240 -13.82 14.85 18.55
C ASP A 240 -14.24 15.56 19.85
N THR A 241 -14.72 14.80 20.85
CA THR A 241 -15.12 15.33 22.16
C THR A 241 -14.05 15.14 23.24
N HIS A 242 -12.90 14.56 22.90
CA HIS A 242 -11.81 14.33 23.84
C HIS A 242 -11.26 15.65 24.36
N ARG A 243 -10.97 15.72 25.67
CA ARG A 243 -10.53 16.97 26.31
C ARG A 243 -9.09 17.37 25.97
N GLY A 244 -8.25 16.41 25.56
CA GLY A 244 -6.85 16.62 25.22
C GLY A 244 -6.55 16.48 23.73
N PRO A 245 -5.34 16.84 23.27
CA PRO A 245 -4.94 16.62 21.89
C PRO A 245 -4.90 15.12 21.58
N VAL A 246 -5.56 14.71 20.50
CA VAL A 246 -5.42 13.36 19.93
C VAL A 246 -4.28 13.39 18.91
N SER A 247 -3.33 12.47 19.03
CA SER A 247 -2.12 12.45 18.20
C SER A 247 -2.09 11.31 17.19
N CYS A 248 -2.83 10.22 17.41
CA CYS A 248 -2.93 9.07 16.52
C CYS A 248 -4.21 8.27 16.78
N ALA A 249 -4.79 7.68 15.73
CA ALA A 249 -5.81 6.65 15.86
C ALA A 249 -5.40 5.37 15.14
N LEU A 250 -5.67 4.22 15.76
CA LEU A 250 -5.52 2.90 15.16
C LEU A 250 -6.86 2.18 15.17
N VAL A 251 -7.28 1.64 14.03
CA VAL A 251 -8.48 0.83 13.91
C VAL A 251 -8.11 -0.53 13.32
N ALA A 252 -8.35 -1.61 14.06
CA ALA A 252 -8.21 -2.96 13.54
C ALA A 252 -9.58 -3.55 13.22
N LEU A 253 -9.76 -3.98 11.98
CA LEU A 253 -10.96 -4.62 11.45
C LEU A 253 -10.63 -6.08 11.13
N MET A 254 -11.14 -7.01 11.92
CA MET A 254 -10.80 -8.43 11.82
C MET A 254 -12.06 -9.26 11.60
N ALA A 255 -12.28 -9.72 10.38
CA ALA A 255 -13.51 -10.41 9.98
C ALA A 255 -13.24 -11.46 8.90
N HIS A 256 -14.29 -12.14 8.44
CA HIS A 256 -14.28 -12.80 7.13
C HIS A 256 -14.41 -11.75 6.02
N GLY A 257 -14.00 -12.13 4.82
CA GLY A 257 -14.04 -11.25 3.65
C GLY A 257 -15.05 -11.72 2.60
N GLY A 258 -15.77 -10.77 2.01
CA GLY A 258 -16.62 -10.99 0.85
C GLY A 258 -15.83 -11.14 -0.45
N PRO A 259 -16.50 -11.49 -1.56
CA PRO A 259 -15.87 -11.77 -2.86
C PRO A 259 -15.16 -10.56 -3.48
N GLN A 260 -15.50 -9.34 -3.06
CA GLN A 260 -14.88 -8.09 -3.56
C GLN A 260 -14.11 -7.36 -2.44
N GLY A 261 -13.85 -8.04 -1.31
CA GLY A 261 -13.12 -7.47 -0.19
C GLY A 261 -13.94 -6.66 0.81
N GLN A 262 -15.26 -6.83 0.80
CA GLN A 262 -16.13 -6.43 1.91
C GLN A 262 -15.74 -7.16 3.19
N LEU A 263 -16.04 -6.57 4.35
CA LEU A 263 -16.03 -7.29 5.62
C LEU A 263 -17.40 -7.91 5.86
N LEU A 264 -17.42 -9.13 6.40
CA LEU A 264 -18.65 -9.78 6.83
C LEU A 264 -18.86 -9.57 8.34
N GLY A 265 -20.00 -8.98 8.69
CA GLY A 265 -20.46 -8.89 10.07
C GLY A 265 -20.86 -10.26 10.64
N ALA A 266 -21.06 -10.31 11.96
CA ALA A 266 -21.58 -11.50 12.65
C ALA A 266 -22.98 -11.94 12.15
N ASP A 267 -23.72 -11.02 11.53
CA ASP A 267 -25.00 -11.23 10.85
C ASP A 267 -24.85 -11.73 9.40
N GLY A 268 -23.63 -11.94 8.93
CA GLY A 268 -23.31 -12.35 7.56
C GLY A 268 -23.53 -11.25 6.52
N GLN A 269 -23.87 -10.03 6.93
CA GLN A 269 -24.06 -8.89 6.04
C GLN A 269 -22.71 -8.23 5.72
N GLU A 270 -22.65 -7.56 4.58
CA GLU A 270 -21.43 -6.94 4.06
C GLU A 270 -21.29 -5.47 4.48
N VAL A 271 -20.07 -5.06 4.81
CA VAL A 271 -19.69 -3.65 5.00
C VAL A 271 -18.41 -3.35 4.22
N GLN A 272 -18.40 -2.21 3.51
CA GLN A 272 -17.22 -1.77 2.75
C GLN A 272 -16.18 -1.16 3.71
N PRO A 273 -14.94 -1.70 3.78
CA PRO A 273 -13.89 -1.13 4.62
C PRO A 273 -13.64 0.36 4.31
N GLU A 274 -13.75 0.75 3.04
CA GLU A 274 -13.54 2.13 2.58
C GLU A 274 -14.54 3.10 3.23
N ALA A 275 -15.79 2.67 3.47
CA ALA A 275 -16.78 3.49 4.16
C ALA A 275 -16.39 3.75 5.63
N LEU A 276 -15.80 2.75 6.29
CA LEU A 276 -15.32 2.87 7.67
C LEU A 276 -14.09 3.79 7.75
N VAL A 277 -13.18 3.69 6.77
CA VAL A 277 -12.03 4.61 6.64
C VAL A 277 -12.51 6.05 6.45
N GLN A 278 -13.49 6.27 5.57
CA GLN A 278 -14.06 7.61 5.34
C GLN A 278 -14.77 8.16 6.58
N GLU A 279 -15.48 7.32 7.34
CA GLU A 279 -16.15 7.75 8.57
C GLU A 279 -15.14 8.33 9.57
N LEU A 280 -14.00 7.67 9.80
CA LEU A 280 -12.94 8.21 10.68
C LEU A 280 -12.20 9.39 10.05
N ASN A 281 -12.07 9.45 8.72
CA ASN A 281 -11.41 10.58 8.05
C ASN A 281 -12.16 11.91 8.26
N CYS A 282 -13.46 11.85 8.55
CA CYS A 282 -14.27 13.00 8.94
C CYS A 282 -13.99 13.50 10.38
N CYS A 283 -13.13 12.83 11.16
CA CYS A 283 -12.76 13.24 12.51
C CYS A 283 -11.96 14.56 12.51
N GLY A 284 -12.50 15.58 13.17
CA GLY A 284 -11.84 16.87 13.33
C GLY A 284 -10.57 16.79 14.16
N ALA A 285 -10.58 15.98 15.24
CA ALA A 285 -9.44 15.79 16.13
C ALA A 285 -8.23 15.12 15.45
N LEU A 286 -8.44 14.41 14.33
CA LEU A 286 -7.40 13.70 13.59
C LEU A 286 -6.95 14.42 12.31
N ARG A 287 -7.28 15.71 12.14
CA ARG A 287 -6.76 16.50 11.01
C ARG A 287 -5.25 16.67 11.14
N GLY A 288 -4.50 16.26 10.12
CA GLY A 288 -3.04 16.30 10.17
C GLY A 288 -2.41 15.20 11.04
N ARG A 289 -3.21 14.26 11.56
CA ARG A 289 -2.76 13.18 12.45
C ARG A 289 -2.93 11.82 11.76
N PRO A 290 -2.02 10.86 12.02
CA PRO A 290 -2.07 9.55 11.42
C PRO A 290 -3.32 8.76 11.83
N LYS A 291 -4.00 8.21 10.82
CA LYS A 291 -5.14 7.29 10.91
C LYS A 291 -4.72 5.94 10.35
N ILE A 292 -4.49 4.98 11.24
CA ILE A 292 -3.97 3.64 10.89
C ILE A 292 -5.13 2.66 10.86
N PHE A 293 -5.27 1.91 9.77
CA PHE A 293 -6.25 0.84 9.61
C PHE A 293 -5.52 -0.48 9.35
N LEU A 294 -5.81 -1.49 10.17
CA LEU A 294 -5.32 -2.85 9.98
C LEU A 294 -6.52 -3.73 9.61
N ILE A 295 -6.51 -4.34 8.44
CA ILE A 295 -7.65 -5.10 7.90
C ILE A 295 -7.25 -6.55 7.70
N GLN A 296 -7.64 -7.39 8.67
CA GLN A 296 -7.51 -8.85 8.60
C GLN A 296 -8.81 -9.45 8.07
N ALA A 297 -8.92 -9.51 6.74
CA ALA A 297 -10.02 -10.15 6.02
C ALA A 297 -9.56 -10.60 4.63
N CYS A 298 -10.25 -11.60 4.06
CA CYS A 298 -10.06 -11.96 2.66
C CYS A 298 -10.49 -10.81 1.74
N ARG A 299 -9.87 -10.72 0.56
CA ARG A 299 -10.22 -9.73 -0.46
C ARG A 299 -10.72 -10.35 -1.76
N GLY A 300 -11.09 -11.61 -1.68
CA GLY A 300 -11.55 -12.47 -2.76
C GLY A 300 -11.21 -13.93 -2.47
N GLY A 301 -11.51 -14.81 -3.42
CA GLY A 301 -11.34 -16.25 -3.26
C GLY A 301 -10.03 -16.81 -3.84
N HIS A 302 -9.15 -15.98 -4.41
CA HIS A 302 -7.94 -16.48 -5.06
C HIS A 302 -6.91 -16.96 -4.04
N ARG A 303 -6.57 -18.25 -4.14
CA ARG A 303 -5.51 -18.87 -3.36
C ARG A 303 -4.25 -18.90 -4.21
N ASP A 304 -3.35 -17.98 -3.94
CA ASP A 304 -2.11 -17.84 -4.71
C ASP A 304 -1.17 -19.03 -4.43
N ALA A 305 -0.80 -19.78 -5.47
CA ALA A 305 0.21 -20.84 -5.36
C ALA A 305 1.65 -20.27 -5.30
N GLY A 306 1.80 -18.97 -5.57
CA GLY A 306 3.07 -18.33 -5.83
C GLY A 306 3.66 -18.70 -7.19
N MET A 307 4.69 -17.96 -7.56
CA MET A 307 5.51 -18.20 -8.74
C MET A 307 6.89 -18.68 -8.32
N GLY A 308 7.34 -19.82 -8.86
CA GLY A 308 8.70 -20.29 -8.68
C GLY A 308 9.71 -19.30 -9.30
N LEU A 309 10.85 -19.12 -8.61
CA LEU A 309 11.99 -18.37 -9.13
C LEU A 309 12.63 -19.13 -10.30
N ILE A 310 13.02 -18.41 -11.36
CA ILE A 310 13.74 -19.00 -12.49
C ILE A 310 15.21 -19.15 -12.06
N ALA A 311 15.61 -20.32 -11.55
CA ALA A 311 17.01 -20.70 -11.41
C ALA A 311 17.40 -21.71 -12.50
N LEU A 312 18.69 -21.74 -12.86
CA LEU A 312 19.22 -22.60 -13.92
C LEU A 312 19.07 -24.10 -13.56
N PRO A 313 18.72 -24.99 -14.51
CA PRO A 313 18.44 -26.42 -14.30
C PRO A 313 19.48 -27.21 -13.47
N TRP A 314 20.76 -26.82 -13.52
CA TRP A 314 21.85 -27.49 -12.79
C TRP A 314 21.95 -27.09 -11.31
N PHE A 315 21.40 -25.93 -10.92
CA PHE A 315 21.41 -25.43 -9.55
C PHE A 315 20.41 -26.19 -8.65
N TRP A 316 19.31 -26.71 -9.22
CA TRP A 316 18.26 -27.46 -8.51
C TRP A 316 18.69 -28.83 -7.97
N ARG A 317 19.86 -29.33 -8.39
CA ARG A 317 20.32 -30.67 -8.01
C ARG A 317 20.95 -30.73 -6.62
N TRP A 318 21.19 -29.59 -5.96
CA TRP A 318 21.95 -29.52 -4.70
C TRP A 318 21.35 -28.61 -3.60
N LEU A 319 20.33 -27.80 -3.88
CA LEU A 319 19.63 -26.97 -2.88
C LEU A 319 18.12 -27.12 -3.02
N GLN A 320 17.38 -27.00 -1.90
CA GLN A 320 15.93 -26.88 -1.89
C GLN A 320 15.51 -25.80 -2.90
N ALA A 321 14.47 -26.08 -3.69
CA ALA A 321 13.90 -25.12 -4.62
C ALA A 321 13.70 -23.76 -3.92
N PRO A 322 14.22 -22.63 -4.46
CA PRO A 322 13.91 -21.31 -3.92
C PRO A 322 12.40 -21.16 -3.67
N PRO A 323 12.00 -20.62 -2.51
CA PRO A 323 10.59 -20.54 -2.15
C PRO A 323 9.83 -19.73 -3.21
N ALA A 324 8.62 -20.21 -3.53
CA ALA A 324 7.74 -19.47 -4.44
C ALA A 324 7.46 -18.08 -3.86
N ILE A 325 7.35 -17.08 -4.73
CA ILE A 325 7.02 -15.70 -4.35
C ILE A 325 5.55 -15.46 -4.68
N PRO A 326 4.78 -14.74 -3.85
CA PRO A 326 3.41 -14.39 -4.22
C PRO A 326 3.33 -13.69 -5.59
N SER A 327 2.31 -14.01 -6.36
CA SER A 327 2.07 -13.52 -7.71
C SER A 327 1.96 -11.99 -7.78
N TYR A 328 1.46 -11.37 -6.70
CA TYR A 328 1.27 -9.93 -6.57
C TYR A 328 2.26 -9.27 -5.60
N ALA A 329 3.42 -9.89 -5.38
CA ALA A 329 4.51 -9.27 -4.62
C ALA A 329 5.31 -8.29 -5.48
N ASP A 330 6.02 -7.39 -4.80
CA ASP A 330 6.93 -6.41 -5.39
C ASP A 330 6.23 -5.41 -6.33
N ILE A 331 4.99 -5.03 -6.02
CA ILE A 331 4.24 -4.01 -6.77
C ILE A 331 4.26 -2.71 -5.99
N LEU A 332 4.52 -1.60 -6.69
CA LEU A 332 4.37 -0.25 -6.16
C LEU A 332 3.48 0.55 -7.11
N GLN A 333 2.39 1.11 -6.62
CA GLN A 333 1.52 2.00 -7.39
C GLN A 333 1.48 3.38 -6.73
N ILE A 334 1.61 4.44 -7.51
CA ILE A 334 1.54 5.81 -7.04
C ILE A 334 0.42 6.50 -7.80
N HIS A 335 -0.65 6.85 -7.08
CA HIS A 335 -1.83 7.49 -7.64
C HIS A 335 -1.75 8.99 -7.41
N VAL A 336 -1.73 9.74 -8.51
CA VAL A 336 -1.54 11.18 -8.57
C VAL A 336 -2.80 11.74 -9.22
N ASP A 337 -3.89 11.83 -8.44
CA ASP A 337 -5.22 12.11 -8.99
C ASP A 337 -5.67 13.57 -8.93
N ALA A 338 -5.85 14.22 -10.09
CA ALA A 338 -6.52 15.50 -10.14
C ALA A 338 -8.03 15.29 -9.89
N GLN A 339 -8.46 15.43 -8.63
CA GLN A 339 -9.86 15.24 -8.23
C GLN A 339 -10.80 16.04 -9.17
N GLY A 340 -11.65 15.30 -9.90
CA GLY A 340 -12.74 15.87 -10.67
C GLY A 340 -13.82 16.34 -9.71
N SER A 341 -14.22 17.59 -9.82
CA SER A 341 -15.37 18.16 -9.12
C SER A 341 -16.66 17.47 -9.57
N SER A 342 -17.11 16.45 -8.84
CA SER A 342 -18.47 15.94 -8.93
C SER A 342 -19.20 16.14 -7.59
N SER A 343 -20.03 17.19 -7.59
CA SER A 343 -21.21 17.49 -6.75
C SER A 343 -21.10 17.44 -5.20
N SER A 344 -21.17 18.66 -4.63
CA SER A 344 -21.71 19.05 -3.32
C SER A 344 -21.40 18.18 -2.09
N GLY A 345 -20.34 18.58 -1.37
CA GLY A 345 -20.05 18.16 -0.01
C GLY A 345 -18.57 18.36 0.28
N PHE A 346 -18.21 18.93 1.43
CA PHE A 346 -16.83 18.91 1.91
C PHE A 346 -16.42 17.43 2.12
N THR A 347 -15.79 16.81 1.12
CA THR A 347 -15.06 15.57 1.35
C THR A 347 -13.75 15.96 2.04
N PRO A 348 -13.46 15.50 3.28
CA PRO A 348 -12.16 15.71 3.88
C PRO A 348 -11.07 15.15 2.95
N GLY A 349 -9.94 15.84 2.80
CA GLY A 349 -8.82 15.31 2.04
C GLY A 349 -8.41 13.94 2.58
N ASN A 350 -8.19 12.96 1.69
CA ASN A 350 -7.73 11.61 2.02
C ASN A 350 -6.22 11.61 2.39
N SER A 351 -5.83 12.39 3.40
CA SER A 351 -4.45 12.57 3.84
C SER A 351 -4.22 12.01 5.25
N ASP A 352 -2.98 11.60 5.50
CA ASP A 352 -2.53 11.01 6.78
C ASP A 352 -3.23 9.68 7.11
N ILE A 353 -3.60 8.90 6.09
CA ILE A 353 -4.22 7.58 6.25
C ILE A 353 -3.22 6.50 5.85
N LEU A 354 -3.12 5.47 6.68
CA LEU A 354 -2.39 4.24 6.41
C LEU A 354 -3.36 3.07 6.54
N THR A 355 -3.63 2.36 5.46
CA THR A 355 -4.47 1.16 5.47
C THR A 355 -3.65 -0.05 5.05
N VAL A 356 -3.61 -1.08 5.90
CA VAL A 356 -2.87 -2.31 5.65
C VAL A 356 -3.85 -3.46 5.54
N TYR A 357 -3.88 -4.09 4.38
CA TYR A 357 -4.70 -5.27 4.13
C TYR A 357 -3.85 -6.53 4.24
N ALA A 358 -4.39 -7.54 4.92
CA ALA A 358 -3.76 -8.85 5.10
C ALA A 358 -3.55 -9.65 3.81
N ALA A 359 -4.24 -9.28 2.74
CA ALA A 359 -4.15 -9.89 1.42
C ALA A 359 -4.23 -8.82 0.32
N THR A 360 -3.60 -9.10 -0.82
CA THR A 360 -3.78 -8.34 -2.06
C THR A 360 -5.20 -8.50 -2.61
N GLU A 361 -5.65 -7.52 -3.40
CA GLU A 361 -7.00 -7.53 -3.98
C GLU A 361 -7.28 -8.84 -4.75
N GLY A 362 -8.42 -9.47 -4.46
CA GLY A 362 -8.83 -10.75 -5.03
C GLY A 362 -8.32 -11.99 -4.30
N CYS A 363 -7.40 -11.85 -3.33
CA CYS A 363 -6.74 -12.97 -2.67
C CYS A 363 -7.27 -13.27 -1.26
N VAL A 364 -6.97 -14.47 -0.77
CA VAL A 364 -7.32 -14.96 0.57
C VAL A 364 -6.30 -14.48 1.62
N ALA A 365 -6.78 -14.13 2.80
CA ALA A 365 -5.96 -13.92 4.00
C ALA A 365 -6.02 -15.17 4.90
N TYR A 366 -4.89 -15.56 5.48
CA TYR A 366 -4.77 -16.82 6.22
C TYR A 366 -4.76 -16.63 7.73
N ARG A 367 -5.20 -17.68 8.43
CA ARG A 367 -5.23 -17.77 9.88
C ARG A 367 -5.03 -19.20 10.36
N ASP A 368 -4.13 -19.36 11.32
CA ASP A 368 -3.93 -20.60 12.06
C ASP A 368 -4.79 -20.60 13.34
N GLU A 369 -5.42 -21.73 13.65
CA GLU A 369 -6.33 -21.84 14.78
C GLU A 369 -5.65 -21.74 16.15
N LYS A 370 -4.37 -22.10 16.24
CA LYS A 370 -3.58 -22.16 17.48
C LYS A 370 -2.70 -20.93 17.67
N LYS A 371 -2.31 -20.26 16.59
CA LYS A 371 -1.40 -19.10 16.62
C LYS A 371 -2.08 -17.77 16.34
N GLY A 372 -3.17 -17.76 15.59
CA GLY A 372 -3.76 -16.54 15.03
C GLY A 372 -3.39 -16.34 13.56
N SER A 373 -3.67 -15.15 13.02
CA SER A 373 -3.36 -14.81 11.63
C SER A 373 -1.90 -14.48 11.43
N ASP A 374 -1.33 -14.98 10.33
CA ASP A 374 0.06 -14.73 9.97
C ASP A 374 0.34 -13.22 9.93
N PHE A 375 -0.60 -12.43 9.40
CA PHE A 375 -0.48 -10.97 9.35
C PHE A 375 -0.35 -10.35 10.73
N ILE A 376 -1.30 -10.60 11.64
CA ILE A 376 -1.31 -9.94 12.96
C ILE A 376 -0.13 -10.42 13.82
N GLN A 377 0.17 -11.71 13.80
CA GLN A 377 1.30 -12.25 14.57
C GLN A 377 2.64 -11.69 14.07
N THR A 378 2.87 -11.69 12.76
CA THR A 378 4.10 -11.13 12.15
C THR A 378 4.20 -9.62 12.41
N LEU A 379 3.10 -8.88 12.28
CA LEU A 379 3.06 -7.45 12.59
C LEU A 379 3.52 -7.17 14.01
N VAL A 380 2.94 -7.87 14.99
CA VAL A 380 3.25 -7.68 16.41
C VAL A 380 4.70 -8.07 16.71
N GLU A 381 5.22 -9.13 16.09
CA GLU A 381 6.62 -9.54 16.24
C GLU A 381 7.61 -8.49 15.70
N VAL A 382 7.38 -7.99 14.49
CA VAL A 382 8.25 -6.98 13.86
C VAL A 382 8.23 -5.68 14.65
N LEU A 383 7.05 -5.18 15.05
CA LEU A 383 6.94 -3.94 15.83
C LEU A 383 7.56 -4.07 17.24
N ARG A 384 7.57 -5.26 17.83
CA ARG A 384 8.26 -5.50 19.11
C ARG A 384 9.77 -5.58 18.96
N THR A 385 10.24 -6.06 17.81
CA THR A 385 11.67 -6.22 17.52
C THR A 385 12.32 -4.87 17.22
N ASP A 386 11.64 -4.00 16.47
CA ASP A 386 12.09 -2.64 16.19
C ASP A 386 11.00 -1.61 16.50
N PRO A 387 10.80 -1.27 17.79
CA PRO A 387 9.75 -0.35 18.21
C PRO A 387 9.90 1.09 17.71
N ARG A 388 11.12 1.50 17.36
CA ARG A 388 11.46 2.87 16.93
C ARG A 388 11.55 3.01 15.41
N GLY A 389 11.34 1.92 14.67
CA GLY A 389 11.34 1.92 13.21
C GLY A 389 10.24 2.80 12.62
N ASP A 390 10.45 3.27 11.39
CA ASP A 390 9.35 3.87 10.63
C ASP A 390 8.31 2.81 10.28
N LEU A 391 7.03 3.11 10.49
CA LEU A 391 5.96 2.12 10.32
C LEU A 391 5.85 1.61 8.88
N LEU A 392 6.12 2.41 7.84
CA LEU A 392 6.08 1.92 6.46
C LEU A 392 7.25 0.96 6.16
N GLU A 393 8.43 1.24 6.71
CA GLU A 393 9.58 0.34 6.62
C GLU A 393 9.33 -0.97 7.38
N LEU A 394 8.79 -0.88 8.61
CA LEU A 394 8.39 -2.06 9.39
C LEU A 394 7.32 -2.88 8.66
N LEU A 395 6.32 -2.26 8.05
CA LEU A 395 5.30 -2.96 7.28
C LEU A 395 5.87 -3.61 6.00
N THR A 396 6.92 -3.02 5.42
CA THR A 396 7.66 -3.64 4.31
C THR A 396 8.36 -4.92 4.77
N GLU A 397 8.93 -4.93 5.97
CA GLU A 397 9.52 -6.10 6.61
C GLU A 397 8.47 -7.16 6.99
N VAL A 398 7.31 -6.74 7.54
CA VAL A 398 6.17 -7.64 7.78
C VAL A 398 5.75 -8.32 6.48
N ASN A 399 5.66 -7.56 5.38
CA ASN A 399 5.30 -8.11 4.09
C ASN A 399 6.36 -9.08 3.54
N ARG A 400 7.65 -8.79 3.75
CA ARG A 400 8.75 -9.71 3.40
C ARG A 400 8.57 -11.07 4.09
N GLN A 401 8.38 -11.06 5.40
CA GLN A 401 8.19 -12.28 6.19
C GLN A 401 6.92 -13.03 5.77
N MET A 402 5.81 -12.31 5.58
CA MET A 402 4.55 -12.88 5.08
C MET A 402 4.73 -13.60 3.73
N CYS A 403 5.48 -13.01 2.80
CA CYS A 403 5.73 -13.61 1.48
C CYS A 403 6.60 -14.89 1.56
N GLU A 404 7.40 -15.03 2.60
CA GLU A 404 8.27 -16.19 2.82
C GLU A 404 7.51 -17.37 3.42
N LEU A 405 6.42 -17.11 4.16
CA LEU A 405 5.57 -18.16 4.73
C LEU A 405 4.93 -19.02 3.64
N ASP A 406 4.88 -20.32 3.91
CA ASP A 406 4.08 -21.29 3.15
C ASP A 406 2.85 -21.63 3.99
N VAL A 407 1.66 -21.37 3.47
CA VAL A 407 0.42 -21.70 4.16
C VAL A 407 -0.20 -22.96 3.55
N LEU A 408 -0.57 -23.92 4.39
CA LEU A 408 -1.35 -25.08 3.97
C LEU A 408 -2.83 -24.71 4.05
N GLY A 409 -3.55 -24.89 2.95
CA GLY A 409 -4.99 -24.64 2.92
C GLY A 409 -5.75 -25.77 3.65
N PRO A 410 -6.92 -25.50 4.25
CA PRO A 410 -7.73 -26.52 4.90
C PRO A 410 -8.23 -27.59 3.90
N ASP A 411 -8.30 -27.25 2.60
CA ASP A 411 -8.89 -28.10 1.57
C ASP A 411 -7.84 -28.84 0.71
N CYS A 412 -6.54 -28.55 0.84
CA CYS A 412 -5.50 -29.20 0.04
C CYS A 412 -4.09 -29.08 0.65
N ASP A 413 -3.28 -30.13 0.46
CA ASP A 413 -1.85 -30.17 0.85
C ASP A 413 -0.95 -29.24 0.00
N GLU A 414 -1.52 -28.52 -0.97
CA GLU A 414 -0.78 -27.55 -1.77
C GLU A 414 -0.43 -26.30 -0.95
N ARG A 415 0.86 -25.95 -0.98
CA ARG A 415 1.36 -24.71 -0.38
C ARG A 415 0.81 -23.49 -1.10
N ARG A 416 0.38 -22.51 -0.31
CA ARG A 416 -0.11 -21.22 -0.77
C ARG A 416 0.74 -20.09 -0.23
N LYS A 417 0.68 -18.98 -0.94
CA LYS A 417 1.38 -17.73 -0.65
C LYS A 417 0.39 -16.63 -0.30
N ALA A 418 0.87 -15.68 0.48
CA ALA A 418 0.14 -14.48 0.85
C ALA A 418 1.06 -13.27 0.79
N CYS A 419 0.47 -12.12 0.50
CA CYS A 419 1.17 -10.84 0.45
C CYS A 419 0.24 -9.76 0.96
N LEU A 420 0.78 -8.83 1.72
CA LEU A 420 0.06 -7.64 2.16
C LEU A 420 -0.14 -6.66 1.01
N GLU A 421 -1.14 -5.81 1.16
CA GLU A 421 -1.28 -4.60 0.36
C GLU A 421 -1.36 -3.39 1.31
N ILE A 422 -0.39 -2.47 1.19
CA ILE A 422 -0.21 -1.32 2.08
C ILE A 422 -0.57 -0.07 1.31
N HIS A 423 -1.60 0.66 1.74
CA HIS A 423 -2.03 1.93 1.16
C HIS A 423 -1.62 3.07 2.11
N SER A 424 -0.92 4.07 1.60
CA SER A 424 -0.43 5.19 2.41
C SER A 424 -0.63 6.53 1.73
N SER A 425 -1.23 7.46 2.46
CA SER A 425 -1.20 8.90 2.21
C SER A 425 -0.53 9.65 3.36
N LEU A 426 0.35 8.97 4.09
CA LEU A 426 1.19 9.58 5.12
C LEU A 426 2.13 10.60 4.48
N ARG A 427 2.25 11.75 5.13
CA ARG A 427 3.08 12.87 4.66
C ARG A 427 4.35 13.02 5.48
N ARG A 428 4.49 12.24 6.54
CA ARG A 428 5.57 12.33 7.52
C ARG A 428 5.94 10.94 8.00
N ARG A 429 7.16 10.81 8.50
CA ARG A 429 7.64 9.59 9.15
C ARG A 429 6.77 9.27 10.37
N LEU A 430 6.39 8.01 10.53
CA LEU A 430 5.51 7.54 11.60
C LEU A 430 6.22 6.47 12.42
N CYS A 431 6.79 6.86 13.56
CA CYS A 431 7.32 5.90 14.54
C CYS A 431 6.37 5.86 15.74
N LEU A 432 5.81 4.68 16.05
CA LEU A 432 4.78 4.55 17.09
C LEU A 432 5.33 4.61 18.52
N GLN A 433 6.62 4.36 18.69
CA GLN A 433 7.34 4.53 19.96
C GLN A 433 8.42 5.61 19.80
N ALA A 434 8.48 6.51 20.78
CA ALA A 434 9.45 7.60 20.84
C ALA A 434 10.84 7.14 21.33
#